data_AF-A0A382P420-F1
#
_entry.id   AF-A0A382P420-F1
#
_cell.length_a   1.000
_cell.length_b   1.000
_cell.length_c   1.000
_cell.angle_alpha   90.00
_cell.angle_beta   90.00
_cell.angle_gamma   90.00
#
_symmetry.space_group_name_H-M   'P 1'
#
loop_
_entity.id
_entity.type
_entity.pdbx_description
1 polymer ?
#
loop_
_entity_poly.entity_id
_entity_poly.type
_entity_poly.pdbx_seq_one_letter_code
_entity_poly.pdbx_strand_id
1 'polypeptide(L)'
;MRNLITVFMFLVFSTMTYTQESVTLADYQRAERFLSTNMRSLVSHANVSPNWLDDGRMWYRNTTADGAEFIIVDPKAKTREHAFDHERLASALS
;
A
#
# COMPACT_ATOMS: atom_id res chain seq x y z
N MET A 1 15.11 16.79 -56.10
CA MET A 1 16.04 16.05 -55.20
C MET A 1 15.76 16.27 -53.72
N ARG A 2 15.48 17.51 -53.26
CA ARG A 2 15.17 17.82 -51.84
C ARG A 2 13.94 17.08 -51.28
N ASN A 3 12.90 16.90 -52.10
CA ASN A 3 11.61 16.28 -51.71
C ASN A 3 11.73 14.75 -51.55
N LEU A 4 12.68 14.13 -52.28
CA LEU A 4 12.93 12.69 -52.24
C LEU A 4 13.63 12.29 -50.92
N ILE A 5 14.52 13.16 -50.43
CA ILE A 5 15.22 12.99 -49.14
C ILE A 5 14.22 13.09 -47.97
N THR A 6 13.25 14.03 -48.04
CA THR A 6 12.24 14.18 -46.99
C THR A 6 11.30 12.99 -46.88
N VAL A 7 10.86 12.42 -48.02
CA VAL A 7 10.02 11.21 -48.05
C VAL A 7 10.78 10.00 -47.52
N PHE A 8 12.06 9.88 -47.88
CA PHE A 8 12.92 8.80 -47.38
C PHE A 8 13.13 8.88 -45.86
N MET A 9 13.32 10.09 -45.31
CA MET A 9 13.48 10.32 -43.88
C MET A 9 12.21 10.03 -43.07
N PHE A 10 11.03 10.27 -43.65
CA PHE A 10 9.74 9.95 -43.02
C PHE A 10 9.46 8.42 -42.98
N LEU A 11 9.94 7.69 -43.98
CA LEU A 11 9.77 6.23 -44.07
C LEU A 11 10.60 5.50 -43.00
N VAL A 12 11.80 6.00 -42.69
CA VAL A 12 12.71 5.42 -41.67
C VAL A 12 12.19 5.65 -40.25
N PHE A 13 11.43 6.71 -39.99
CA PHE A 13 10.82 6.95 -38.68
C PHE A 13 9.63 6.02 -38.39
N SER A 14 8.98 5.47 -39.42
CA SER A 14 7.80 4.60 -39.28
C SER A 14 8.13 3.13 -38.97
N THR A 15 9.41 2.75 -38.97
CA THR A 15 9.86 1.36 -38.74
C THR A 15 10.43 1.11 -37.34
N MET A 16 10.34 2.08 -36.43
CA MET A 16 10.64 1.87 -35.01
C MET A 16 9.56 0.97 -34.39
N THR A 17 9.71 -0.33 -34.63
CA THR A 17 8.97 -1.37 -33.93
C THR A 17 9.49 -1.41 -32.50
N TYR A 18 8.71 -0.84 -31.58
CA TYR A 18 8.91 -1.09 -30.15
C TYR A 18 8.68 -2.58 -29.91
N THR A 19 9.75 -3.36 -29.81
CA THR A 19 9.67 -4.72 -29.30
C THR A 19 9.37 -4.62 -27.82
N GLN A 20 8.11 -4.81 -27.46
CA GLN A 20 7.72 -4.94 -26.07
C GLN A 20 8.11 -6.35 -25.63
N GLU A 21 8.94 -6.46 -24.59
CA GLU A 21 9.29 -7.75 -24.01
C GLU A 21 8.01 -8.49 -23.61
N SER A 22 7.89 -9.75 -24.04
CA SER A 22 6.68 -10.53 -23.77
C SER A 22 6.61 -10.85 -22.28
N VAL A 23 5.55 -10.40 -21.61
CA VAL A 23 5.32 -10.71 -20.20
C VAL A 23 5.13 -12.21 -20.03
N THR A 24 5.97 -12.83 -19.20
CA THR A 24 5.92 -14.27 -18.95
C THR A 24 5.00 -14.61 -17.78
N LEU A 25 4.63 -15.88 -17.63
CA LEU A 25 3.93 -16.36 -16.43
C LEU A 25 4.73 -16.08 -15.14
N ALA A 26 6.06 -16.21 -15.19
CA ALA A 26 6.93 -15.94 -14.05
C ALA A 26 6.88 -14.47 -13.63
N ASP A 27 6.75 -13.55 -14.59
CA ASP A 27 6.56 -12.12 -14.30
C ASP A 27 5.23 -11.85 -13.61
N TYR A 28 4.15 -12.50 -14.07
CA TYR A 28 2.84 -12.43 -13.40
C TYR A 28 2.89 -12.97 -11.98
N GLN A 29 3.47 -14.16 -11.77
CA GLN A 29 3.62 -14.76 -10.45
C GLN A 29 4.47 -13.88 -9.53
N ARG A 30 5.53 -13.25 -10.06
CA ARG A 30 6.32 -12.28 -9.31
C ARG A 30 5.47 -11.07 -8.92
N ALA A 31 4.69 -10.51 -9.85
CA ALA A 31 3.82 -9.36 -9.61
C ALA A 31 2.70 -9.67 -8.60
N GLU A 32 2.14 -10.89 -8.62
CA GLU A 32 1.09 -11.34 -7.70
C GLU A 32 1.54 -11.27 -6.22
N ARG A 33 2.82 -11.55 -5.94
CA ARG A 33 3.39 -11.40 -4.59
C ARG A 33 3.34 -9.95 -4.07
N PHE A 34 3.28 -8.97 -4.97
CA PHE A 34 3.17 -7.55 -4.63
C PHE A 34 1.71 -7.05 -4.60
N LEU A 35 0.72 -7.94 -4.67
CA LEU A 35 -0.65 -7.54 -4.39
C LEU A 35 -0.79 -7.07 -2.94
N SER A 36 -1.66 -6.07 -2.74
CA SER A 36 -1.86 -5.41 -1.44
C SER A 36 -2.18 -6.37 -0.29
N THR A 37 -2.90 -7.47 -0.58
CA THR A 37 -3.20 -8.52 0.39
C THR A 37 -1.94 -9.25 0.87
N ASN A 38 -1.02 -9.54 -0.05
CA ASN A 38 0.23 -10.25 0.23
C ASN A 38 1.27 -9.35 0.92
N MET A 39 1.22 -8.05 0.65
CA MET A 39 2.12 -7.06 1.26
C MET A 39 1.64 -6.52 2.61
N ARG A 40 0.39 -6.81 3.02
CA ARG A 40 -0.25 -6.17 4.17
C ARG A 40 0.49 -6.39 5.49
N SER A 41 1.14 -7.54 5.67
CA SER A 41 1.94 -7.84 6.86
C SER A 41 3.33 -7.21 6.84
N LEU A 42 3.81 -6.77 5.67
CA LEU A 42 5.16 -6.21 5.51
C LEU A 42 5.24 -4.72 5.82
N VAL A 43 4.08 -4.05 5.96
CA VAL A 43 4.02 -2.60 6.19
C VAL A 43 3.28 -2.33 7.50
N SER A 44 4.05 -2.04 8.54
CA SER A 44 3.50 -1.61 9.83
C SER A 44 2.98 -0.17 9.77
N HIS A 45 2.02 0.18 10.62
CA HIS A 45 1.47 1.55 10.72
C HIS A 45 0.77 2.11 9.46
N ALA A 46 0.52 1.29 8.43
CA ALA A 46 0.07 1.80 7.13
C ALA A 46 -1.45 1.90 6.96
N ASN A 47 -2.25 1.29 7.84
CA ASN A 47 -3.70 1.27 7.71
C ASN A 47 -4.36 1.75 9.00
N VAL A 48 -5.26 2.73 8.85
CA VAL A 48 -6.16 3.19 9.90
C VAL A 48 -7.59 2.92 9.43
N SER A 49 -8.25 1.97 10.08
CA SER A 49 -9.67 1.70 9.91
C SER A 49 -10.38 2.16 11.19
N PRO A 50 -10.96 3.38 11.21
CA PRO A 50 -11.50 3.96 12.43
C PRO A 50 -12.89 3.39 12.75
N ASN A 51 -13.08 3.07 14.03
CA ASN A 51 -14.38 2.78 14.63
C ASN A 51 -14.76 3.98 15.49
N TRP A 52 -15.86 4.64 15.15
CA TRP A 52 -16.33 5.84 15.84
C TRP A 52 -17.17 5.50 17.07
N LEU A 53 -16.97 6.26 18.15
CA LEU A 53 -17.78 6.25 19.34
C LEU A 53 -18.76 7.45 19.31
N ASP A 54 -19.88 7.34 20.02
CA ASP A 54 -20.92 8.38 20.03
C ASP A 54 -20.44 9.73 20.58
N ASP A 55 -19.39 9.73 21.42
CA ASP A 55 -18.78 10.94 21.99
C ASP A 55 -17.84 11.69 21.02
N GLY A 56 -17.60 11.10 19.84
CA GLY A 56 -16.76 11.64 18.78
C GLY A 56 -15.29 11.17 18.83
N ARG A 57 -14.93 10.29 19.77
CA ARG A 57 -13.64 9.58 19.73
C ARG A 57 -13.67 8.48 18.68
N MET A 58 -12.49 8.07 18.23
CA MET A 58 -12.36 6.90 17.37
C MET A 58 -11.29 5.96 17.90
N TRP A 59 -11.49 4.66 17.71
CA TRP A 59 -10.45 3.67 17.98
C TRP A 59 -10.14 2.85 16.74
N TYR A 60 -8.90 2.38 16.64
CA TYR A 60 -8.46 1.51 15.55
C TYR A 60 -7.42 0.50 16.03
N ARG A 61 -7.34 -0.64 15.34
CA ARG A 61 -6.26 -1.60 15.52
C ARG A 61 -5.10 -1.20 14.62
N ASN A 62 -3.93 -0.99 15.21
CA ASN A 62 -2.69 -0.77 14.49
C ASN A 62 -1.84 -2.05 14.52
N THR A 63 -1.17 -2.34 13.40
CA THR A 63 -0.25 -3.48 13.28
C THR A 63 1.17 -2.95 13.34
N THR A 64 1.93 -3.41 14.34
CA THR A 64 3.32 -3.09 14.60
C THR A 64 4.21 -4.31 14.33
N ALA A 65 5.52 -4.16 14.43
CA ALA A 65 6.44 -5.29 14.31
C ALA A 65 6.26 -6.31 15.46
N ASP A 66 5.87 -5.83 16.63
CA ASP A 66 5.73 -6.63 17.85
C ASP A 66 4.33 -7.25 18.01
N GLY A 67 3.39 -6.94 17.11
CA GLY A 67 2.04 -7.47 17.11
C GLY A 67 0.99 -6.44 16.78
N ALA A 68 -0.10 -6.43 17.53
CA ALA A 68 -1.19 -5.47 17.34
C ALA A 68 -1.41 -4.63 18.59
N GLU A 69 -1.60 -3.34 18.37
CA GLU A 69 -1.97 -2.39 19.40
C GLU A 69 -3.35 -1.79 19.09
N PHE A 70 -4.11 -1.46 20.13
CA PHE A 70 -5.38 -0.76 19.99
C PHE A 70 -5.20 0.68 20.41
N ILE A 71 -5.51 1.60 19.51
CA ILE A 71 -5.29 3.03 19.70
C ILE A 71 -6.64 3.72 19.79
N ILE A 72 -6.79 4.64 20.74
CA ILE A 72 -7.90 5.57 20.82
C ILE A 72 -7.41 6.99 20.53
N VAL A 73 -8.21 7.74 19.78
CA VAL A 73 -7.95 9.12 19.39
C VAL A 73 -9.12 9.97 19.83
N ASP A 74 -8.81 11.07 20.50
CA ASP A 74 -9.76 12.15 20.77
C ASP A 74 -9.42 13.37 19.89
N PRO A 75 -10.20 13.63 18.83
CA PRO A 75 -9.96 14.78 17.96
C PRO A 75 -10.12 16.14 18.67
N LYS A 76 -10.97 16.22 19.71
CA LYS A 76 -11.23 17.47 20.46
C LYS A 76 -10.06 17.76 21.40
N ALA A 77 -9.61 16.75 22.14
CA ALA A 77 -8.46 16.85 23.03
C ALA A 77 -7.11 16.79 22.30
N LYS A 78 -7.11 16.39 21.02
CA LYS A 78 -5.92 16.17 20.18
C LYS A 78 -4.96 15.12 20.76
N THR A 79 -5.52 14.08 21.37
CA THR A 79 -4.74 13.00 21.97
C THR A 79 -4.80 11.72 21.13
N ARG A 80 -3.73 10.94 21.21
CA ARG A 80 -3.59 9.60 20.63
C ARG A 80 -2.87 8.74 21.64
N GLU A 81 -3.54 7.71 22.12
CA GLU A 81 -3.02 6.84 23.19
C GLU A 81 -3.50 5.40 23.03
N HIS A 82 -2.93 4.48 23.81
CA HIS A 82 -3.42 3.11 23.86
C HIS A 82 -4.84 3.10 24.46
N ALA A 83 -5.74 2.34 23.82
CA ALA A 83 -7.13 2.24 24.26
C ALA A 83 -7.25 1.56 25.64
N PHE A 84 -6.28 0.73 26.01
CA PHE A 84 -6.17 0.07 27.31
C PHE A 84 -4.73 -0.42 27.56
N ASP A 85 -4.45 -0.86 28.78
CA ASP A 85 -3.17 -1.48 29.16
C ASP A 85 -3.13 -2.93 28.62
N HIS A 86 -2.33 -3.15 27.58
CA HIS A 86 -2.22 -4.45 26.92
C HIS A 86 -1.56 -5.51 27.80
N GLU A 87 -0.54 -5.13 28.58
CA GLU A 87 0.20 -6.05 29.45
C GLU A 87 -0.69 -6.54 30.59
N ARG A 88 -1.47 -5.63 31.18
CA ARG A 88 -2.43 -5.97 32.22
C ARG A 88 -3.54 -6.89 31.71
N LEU A 89 -4.03 -6.67 30.49
CA LEU A 89 -5.05 -7.53 29.89
C LEU A 89 -4.48 -8.92 29.55
N ALA A 90 -3.30 -8.99 28.95
CA ALA A 90 -2.64 -10.25 28.61
C ALA A 90 -2.44 -11.10 29.87
N SER A 91 -1.94 -10.49 30.95
CA SER A 91 -1.74 -11.15 32.25
C SER A 91 -3.04 -11.66 32.88
N ALA A 92 -4.18 -11.04 32.59
CA ALA A 92 -5.49 -11.45 33.15
C ALA A 92 -6.14 -12.60 32.37
N LEU A 93 -5.67 -12.90 31.16
CA LEU A 93 -6.23 -13.92 30.26
C LEU A 93 -5.39 -15.20 30.18
N SER A 94 -4.15 -15.18 30.67
CA SER A 94 -3.24 -16.33 30.74
C SER A 94 -3.40 -17.12 32.04
#